data_AF-A0AAJ0WHK4-F1
#
_entry.id   AF-A0AAJ0WHK4-F1
#
_cell.length_a   1.000
_cell.length_b   1.000
_cell.length_c   1.000
_cell.angle_alpha   90.00
_cell.angle_beta   90.00
_cell.angle_gamma   90.00
#
_symmetry.space_group_name_H-M   'P 1'
#
loop_
_entity.id
_entity.type
_entity.pdbx_description
1 polymer ?
#
loop_
_entity_poly.entity_id
_entity_poly.type
_entity_poly.pdbx_seq_one_letter_code
_entity_poly.pdbx_strand_id
1 'polypeptide(L)'
;ITSPLNSINPDTIESIEILKDADATAIYGSRGANGVVLITTKKGKAGKTNFTINASTGAGTVTKFTHLMNTEQYLAMRYKAFTNDGITTYPQSAFDVNGSWDKNRYTDWQKELLGGTAAITDLKANLSGGSKNTQFLVSGSYNTQSTVFPGKFLYRKAGAQFNLNHRSEDGKFNLVLT
;
A
#
# COMPACT_ATOMS: atom_id res chain seq x y z
N ILE A 1 -10.72 8.06 8.05
CA ILE A 1 -9.59 8.33 8.97
C ILE A 1 -8.34 7.86 8.25
N THR A 2 -7.54 8.78 7.69
CA THR A 2 -6.27 8.47 7.03
C THR A 2 -5.20 8.33 8.10
N SER A 3 -4.49 7.20 8.14
CA SER A 3 -3.36 7.03 9.04
C SER A 3 -2.27 8.06 8.68
N PRO A 4 -1.77 8.88 9.62
CA PRO A 4 -0.69 9.84 9.36
C PRO A 4 0.57 9.19 8.79
N LEU A 5 0.79 7.91 9.09
CA LEU A 5 1.89 7.13 8.51
C LEU A 5 1.74 6.94 7.00
N ASN A 6 0.51 6.84 6.48
CA ASN A 6 0.26 6.73 5.04
C ASN A 6 0.58 8.03 4.29
N SER A 7 0.70 9.17 4.97
CA SER A 7 1.16 10.43 4.36
C SER A 7 2.69 10.59 4.35
N ILE A 8 3.43 9.89 5.23
CA ILE A 8 4.89 9.99 5.28
C ILE A 8 5.47 9.22 4.09
N ASN A 9 6.47 9.81 3.42
CA ASN A 9 7.22 9.10 2.39
C ASN A 9 8.31 8.24 3.06
N PRO A 10 8.32 6.91 2.91
CA PRO A 10 9.36 6.08 3.53
C PRO A 10 10.78 6.44 3.09
N ASP A 11 10.98 6.98 1.89
CA ASP A 11 12.33 7.31 1.41
C ASP A 11 12.96 8.49 2.12
N THR A 12 12.15 9.32 2.79
CA THR A 12 12.65 10.43 3.59
C THR A 12 13.06 10.01 4.99
N ILE A 13 12.77 8.79 5.40
CA ILE A 13 13.13 8.27 6.72
C ILE A 13 14.62 7.94 6.74
N GLU A 14 15.31 8.47 7.75
CA GLU A 14 16.69 8.14 8.10
C GLU A 14 16.74 7.02 9.14
N SER A 15 15.92 7.12 10.19
CA SER A 15 15.80 6.08 11.22
C SER A 15 14.38 5.99 11.79
N ILE A 16 14.04 4.80 12.28
CA ILE A 16 12.82 4.53 13.05
C ILE A 16 13.24 3.91 14.37
N GLU A 17 12.86 4.56 15.46
CA GLU A 17 13.09 4.07 16.82
C GLU A 17 11.74 3.78 17.48
N ILE A 18 11.66 2.66 18.19
CA ILE A 18 10.43 2.22 18.85
C ILE A 18 10.70 2.17 20.35
N LEU A 19 10.12 3.12 21.07
CA LEU A 19 10.15 3.17 22.53
C LEU A 19 8.99 2.35 23.07
N LYS A 20 9.30 1.35 23.89
CA LYS A 20 8.35 0.46 24.55
C LYS A 20 8.35 0.73 26.06
N ASP A 21 7.25 0.37 26.72
CA ASP A 21 7.12 0.39 28.18
C ASP A 21 7.30 1.78 28.82
N ALA A 22 7.92 1.83 30.00
CA ALA A 22 8.00 3.02 30.85
C ALA A 22 8.79 4.17 30.21
N ASP A 23 9.77 3.87 29.35
CA ASP A 23 10.64 4.86 28.71
C ASP A 23 9.87 5.78 27.75
N ALA A 24 8.85 5.25 27.08
CA ALA A 24 7.95 6.02 26.22
C ALA A 24 7.10 7.01 27.03
N THR A 25 6.55 6.54 28.17
CA THR A 25 5.75 7.38 29.07
C THR A 25 6.57 8.39 29.86
N ALA A 26 7.84 8.10 30.14
CA ALA A 26 8.73 9.01 30.88
C ALA A 26 9.00 10.31 30.09
N ILE A 27 9.14 10.21 28.76
CA ILE A 27 9.43 11.37 27.90
C ILE A 27 8.15 11.97 27.30
N TYR A 28 7.21 11.14 26.85
CA TYR A 28 6.03 11.60 26.09
C TYR A 28 4.70 11.52 26.86
N GLY A 29 4.75 11.16 28.15
CA GLY A 29 3.61 11.15 29.05
C GLY A 29 2.54 10.11 28.70
N SER A 30 1.29 10.38 29.10
CA SER A 30 0.16 9.46 28.91
C SER A 30 -0.12 9.12 27.43
N ARG A 31 0.30 9.99 26.50
CA ARG A 31 0.18 9.73 25.05
C ARG A 31 1.14 8.65 24.56
N GLY A 32 2.21 8.38 25.30
CA GLY A 32 3.15 7.28 25.05
C GLY A 32 2.78 5.97 25.74
N ALA A 33 1.62 5.88 26.42
CA ALA A 33 1.22 4.67 27.15
C ALA A 33 1.11 3.41 26.28
N ASN A 34 0.83 3.58 24.98
CA ASN A 34 0.80 2.50 23.99
C ASN A 34 2.12 2.35 23.21
N GLY A 35 3.20 2.98 23.68
CA GLY A 35 4.49 3.09 22.99
C GLY A 35 4.58 4.31 22.08
N VAL A 36 5.82 4.65 21.68
CA VAL A 36 6.12 5.78 20.77
C VAL A 36 6.99 5.29 19.63
N VAL A 37 6.61 5.65 18.41
CA VAL A 37 7.44 5.45 17.21
C VAL A 37 8.06 6.80 16.84
N LEU A 38 9.36 6.94 17.07
CA LEU A 38 10.13 8.12 16.71
C LEU A 38 10.69 7.94 15.30
N ILE A 39 10.30 8.82 14.39
CA ILE A 39 10.76 8.81 13.00
C ILE A 39 11.70 9.99 12.82
N THR A 40 12.97 9.70 12.50
CA THR A 40 13.93 10.73 12.10
C THR A 40 13.96 10.78 10.58
N THR A 41 13.72 11.96 10.00
CA THR A 41 13.86 12.16 8.56
C THR A 41 15.28 12.55 8.19
N LYS A 42 15.70 12.19 6.98
CA LYS A 42 16.97 12.60 6.37
C LYS A 42 17.10 14.12 6.42
N LYS A 43 18.33 14.58 6.68
CA LYS A 43 18.72 16.00 6.70
C LYS A 43 19.78 16.28 5.65
N GLY A 44 19.93 17.55 5.30
CA GLY A 44 21.05 17.99 4.45
C GLY A 44 22.39 17.61 5.08
N LYS A 45 23.35 17.15 4.26
CA LYS A 45 24.72 16.85 4.69
C LYS A 45 25.69 17.83 4.03
N ALA A 46 26.68 18.29 4.78
CA ALA A 46 27.76 19.08 4.23
C ALA A 46 28.57 18.25 3.22
N GLY A 47 28.89 18.85 2.08
CA GLY A 47 29.63 18.19 1.02
C GLY A 47 29.15 18.58 -0.38
N LYS A 48 29.65 17.84 -1.38
CA LYS A 48 29.26 18.02 -2.77
C LYS A 48 27.76 17.82 -2.92
N THR A 49 27.14 18.67 -3.74
CA THR A 49 25.74 18.51 -4.12
C THR A 49 25.56 17.16 -4.80
N ASN A 50 24.69 16.34 -4.23
CA ASN A 50 24.31 15.04 -4.76
C ASN A 50 22.84 15.10 -5.20
N PHE A 51 22.61 14.67 -6.44
CA PHE A 51 21.30 14.54 -7.02
C PHE A 51 21.06 13.09 -7.42
N THR A 52 19.93 12.54 -6.98
CA THR A 52 19.56 11.15 -7.23
C THR A 52 18.12 11.11 -7.71
N ILE A 53 17.89 10.44 -8.84
CA ILE A 53 16.56 10.10 -9.32
C ILE A 53 16.45 8.59 -9.35
N ASN A 54 15.39 8.06 -8.74
CA ASN A 54 15.04 6.66 -8.80
C ASN A 54 13.65 6.54 -9.42
N ALA A 55 13.54 5.74 -10.47
CA ALA A 55 12.27 5.39 -11.09
C ALA A 55 12.15 3.87 -11.13
N SER A 56 11.00 3.34 -10.71
CA SER A 56 10.69 1.92 -10.81
C SER A 56 9.26 1.71 -11.24
N THR A 57 9.04 0.65 -12.01
CA THR A 57 7.71 0.22 -12.43
C THR A 57 7.59 -1.28 -12.16
N GLY A 58 6.39 -1.72 -11.84
CA GLY A 58 6.09 -3.10 -11.50
C GLY A 58 4.70 -3.50 -11.93
N ALA A 59 4.49 -4.80 -12.08
CA ALA A 59 3.19 -5.39 -12.33
C ALA A 59 2.89 -6.45 -11.27
N GLY A 60 1.65 -6.47 -10.77
CA GLY A 60 1.17 -7.43 -9.79
C GLY A 60 -0.04 -8.17 -10.31
N THR A 61 -0.04 -9.48 -10.16
CA THR A 61 -1.17 -10.36 -10.50
C THR A 61 -1.47 -11.27 -9.30
N VAL A 62 -2.69 -11.79 -9.24
CA VAL A 62 -3.03 -12.80 -8.23
C VAL A 62 -2.30 -14.10 -8.55
N THR A 63 -1.48 -14.55 -7.60
CA THR A 63 -0.59 -15.70 -7.78
C THR A 63 -1.29 -17.05 -7.59
N LYS A 64 -2.38 -17.08 -6.83
CA LYS A 64 -3.11 -18.31 -6.52
C LYS A 64 -4.61 -18.06 -6.46
N PHE A 65 -5.34 -18.84 -7.24
CA PHE A 65 -6.78 -18.95 -7.16
C PHE A 65 -7.18 -20.21 -6.39
N THR A 66 -8.29 -20.15 -5.69
CA THR A 66 -8.85 -21.34 -5.04
C THR A 66 -9.50 -22.21 -6.11
N HIS A 67 -9.33 -23.53 -6.02
CA HIS A 67 -10.06 -24.44 -6.90
C HIS A 67 -11.54 -24.42 -6.55
N LEU A 68 -12.34 -23.79 -7.39
CA LEU A 68 -13.80 -23.79 -7.28
C LEU A 68 -14.39 -24.81 -8.25
N MET A 69 -15.59 -25.29 -7.94
CA MET A 69 -16.34 -26.13 -8.85
C MET A 69 -16.68 -25.34 -10.12
N ASN A 70 -16.49 -25.96 -11.27
CA ASN A 70 -17.09 -25.47 -12.51
C ASN A 70 -18.61 -25.75 -12.53
N THR A 71 -19.34 -25.21 -13.51
CA THR A 71 -20.81 -25.36 -13.59
C THR A 71 -21.23 -26.84 -13.60
N GLU A 72 -20.53 -27.71 -14.33
CA GLU A 72 -20.83 -29.13 -14.41
C GLU A 72 -20.67 -29.85 -13.07
N GLN A 73 -19.56 -29.59 -12.37
CA GLN A 73 -19.28 -30.14 -11.04
C GLN A 73 -20.30 -29.66 -10.00
N TYR A 74 -20.67 -28.38 -10.06
CA TYR A 74 -21.71 -27.82 -9.21
C TYR A 74 -23.07 -28.49 -9.46
N LEU A 75 -23.49 -28.64 -10.72
CA LEU A 75 -24.75 -29.30 -11.06
C LEU A 75 -24.76 -30.78 -10.69
N ALA A 76 -23.66 -31.50 -10.92
CA ALA A 76 -23.51 -32.90 -10.52
C ALA A 76 -23.65 -33.07 -9.00
N MET A 77 -23.04 -32.18 -8.22
CA MET A 77 -23.21 -32.13 -6.77
C MET A 77 -24.67 -31.88 -6.39
N ARG A 78 -25.36 -30.96 -7.06
CA ARG A 78 -26.77 -30.64 -6.81
C ARG A 78 -27.71 -31.80 -7.13
N TYR A 79 -27.54 -32.47 -8.28
CA TYR A 79 -28.32 -33.66 -8.61
C TYR A 79 -28.10 -34.78 -7.58
N LYS A 80 -26.85 -35.01 -7.15
CA LYS A 80 -26.54 -36.00 -6.11
C LYS A 80 -27.23 -35.67 -4.79
N ALA A 81 -27.29 -34.39 -4.40
CA ALA A 81 -27.99 -33.96 -3.19
C ALA A 81 -29.50 -34.28 -3.26
N PHE A 82 -30.18 -33.93 -4.35
CA PHE A 82 -31.61 -34.24 -4.51
C PHE A 82 -31.91 -35.74 -4.54
N THR A 83 -31.05 -36.54 -5.19
CA THR A 83 -31.17 -38.00 -5.18
C THR A 83 -30.99 -38.56 -3.77
N ASN A 84 -30.04 -38.05 -2.99
CA ASN A 84 -29.82 -38.46 -1.60
C ASN A 84 -31.01 -38.10 -0.69
N ASP A 85 -31.70 -37.00 -0.97
CA ASP A 85 -32.89 -36.55 -0.25
C ASP A 85 -34.18 -37.27 -0.73
N GLY A 86 -34.10 -38.13 -1.75
CA GLY A 86 -35.24 -38.85 -2.32
C GLY A 86 -36.19 -37.98 -3.16
N ILE A 87 -35.76 -36.79 -3.56
CA ILE A 87 -36.57 -35.85 -4.35
C ILE A 87 -36.48 -36.21 -5.84
N THR A 88 -37.60 -36.63 -6.43
CA THR A 88 -37.69 -37.04 -7.85
C THR A 88 -38.19 -35.95 -8.78
N THR A 89 -38.89 -34.95 -8.26
CA THR A 89 -39.35 -33.76 -8.99
C THR A 89 -38.73 -32.53 -8.37
N TYR A 90 -37.90 -31.81 -9.13
CA TYR A 90 -37.21 -30.63 -8.61
C TYR A 90 -38.22 -29.52 -8.24
N PRO A 91 -38.08 -28.89 -7.05
CA PRO A 91 -38.95 -27.80 -6.65
C PRO A 91 -38.78 -26.58 -7.56
N GLN A 92 -39.82 -25.76 -7.70
CA GLN A 92 -39.80 -24.55 -8.53
C GLN A 92 -38.74 -23.53 -8.09
N SER A 93 -38.31 -23.56 -6.82
CA SER A 93 -37.24 -22.73 -6.27
C SER A 93 -35.83 -23.18 -6.66
N ALA A 94 -35.67 -24.40 -7.22
CA ALA A 94 -34.37 -24.93 -7.62
C ALA A 94 -34.02 -24.52 -9.06
N PHE A 95 -33.90 -23.21 -9.28
CA PHE A 95 -33.69 -22.58 -10.60
C PHE A 95 -32.49 -23.12 -11.37
N ASP A 96 -31.49 -23.62 -10.65
CA ASP A 96 -30.25 -24.17 -11.18
C ASP A 96 -30.41 -25.55 -11.84
N VAL A 97 -31.33 -26.39 -11.33
CA VAL A 97 -31.54 -27.76 -11.82
C VAL A 97 -32.88 -27.95 -12.54
N ASN A 98 -33.90 -27.16 -12.21
CA ASN A 98 -35.25 -27.24 -12.78
C ASN A 98 -35.36 -26.76 -14.24
N GLY A 99 -34.28 -26.23 -14.81
CA GLY A 99 -34.21 -25.75 -16.19
C GLY A 99 -34.56 -24.27 -16.38
N SER A 100 -34.80 -23.51 -15.30
CA SER A 100 -35.03 -22.06 -15.38
C SER A 100 -33.76 -21.27 -15.73
N TRP A 101 -32.60 -21.69 -15.23
CA TRP A 101 -31.30 -21.09 -15.56
C TRP A 101 -30.54 -21.91 -16.61
N ASP A 102 -29.73 -21.21 -17.43
CA ASP A 102 -28.86 -21.83 -18.41
C ASP A 102 -27.75 -22.65 -17.72
N LYS A 103 -27.74 -23.95 -17.96
CA LYS A 103 -26.82 -24.93 -17.38
C LYS A 103 -25.44 -24.93 -18.05
N ASN A 104 -25.30 -24.29 -19.22
CA ASN A 104 -24.05 -24.22 -19.98
C ASN A 104 -23.27 -22.95 -19.71
N ARG A 105 -23.86 -21.99 -18.99
CA ARG A 105 -23.19 -20.74 -18.64
C ARG A 105 -22.21 -20.96 -17.50
N TYR A 106 -20.95 -20.62 -17.74
CA TYR A 106 -19.89 -20.60 -16.73
C TYR A 106 -19.22 -19.22 -16.70
N THR A 107 -18.97 -18.73 -15.49
CA THR A 107 -18.22 -17.50 -15.27
C THR A 107 -17.25 -17.76 -14.13
N ASP A 108 -15.96 -17.67 -14.43
CA ASP A 108 -14.92 -17.71 -13.41
C ASP A 108 -14.88 -16.36 -12.70
N TRP A 109 -15.67 -16.23 -11.63
CA TRP A 109 -15.76 -14.99 -10.86
C TRP A 109 -14.44 -14.58 -10.21
N GLN A 110 -13.56 -15.54 -9.89
CA GLN A 110 -12.25 -15.19 -9.35
C GLN A 110 -11.40 -14.52 -10.43
N LYS A 111 -11.39 -15.06 -11.65
CA LYS A 111 -10.68 -14.44 -12.76
C LYS A 111 -11.32 -13.14 -13.22
N GLU A 112 -12.64 -13.04 -13.19
CA GLU A 112 -13.35 -11.81 -13.57
C GLU A 112 -13.06 -10.67 -12.59
N LEU A 113 -13.09 -10.96 -11.29
CA LEU A 113 -12.92 -9.93 -10.25
C LEU A 113 -11.46 -9.68 -9.87
N LEU A 114 -10.56 -10.64 -10.05
CA LEU A 114 -9.19 -10.57 -9.54
C LEU A 114 -8.13 -10.91 -10.60
N GLY A 115 -8.53 -11.24 -11.82
CA GLY A 115 -7.62 -11.62 -12.90
C GLY A 115 -6.97 -10.45 -13.63
N GLY A 116 -7.24 -9.20 -13.22
CA GLY A 116 -6.57 -8.03 -13.76
C GLY A 116 -5.11 -7.93 -13.30
N THR A 117 -4.34 -7.08 -14.00
CA THR A 117 -2.95 -6.77 -13.65
C THR A 117 -2.88 -5.38 -13.02
N ALA A 118 -2.40 -5.31 -11.78
CA ALA A 118 -2.07 -4.07 -11.11
C ALA A 118 -0.74 -3.53 -11.65
N ALA A 119 -0.69 -2.26 -12.04
CA ALA A 119 0.52 -1.55 -12.41
C ALA A 119 0.92 -0.64 -11.24
N ILE A 120 2.20 -0.69 -10.89
CA ILE A 120 2.82 0.13 -9.84
C ILE A 120 3.89 0.97 -10.50
N THR A 121 3.94 2.25 -10.18
CA THR A 121 4.99 3.16 -10.65
C THR A 121 5.41 4.05 -9.51
N ASP A 122 6.71 4.14 -9.30
CA ASP A 122 7.36 4.92 -8.27
C ASP A 122 8.40 5.83 -8.93
N LEU A 123 8.32 7.11 -8.63
CA LEU A 123 9.30 8.11 -9.03
C LEU A 123 9.73 8.89 -7.80
N LYS A 124 11.05 9.01 -7.63
CA LYS A 124 11.68 9.63 -6.46
C LYS A 124 12.81 10.50 -6.96
N ALA A 125 12.86 11.74 -6.48
CA ALA A 125 13.94 12.67 -6.77
C ALA A 125 14.45 13.24 -5.45
N ASN A 126 15.76 13.27 -5.28
CA ASN A 126 16.40 13.79 -4.07
C ASN A 126 17.61 14.63 -4.44
N LEU A 127 17.66 15.84 -3.89
CA LEU A 127 18.76 16.78 -4.04
C LEU A 127 19.24 17.14 -2.63
N SER A 128 20.53 16.97 -2.37
CA SER A 128 21.13 17.29 -1.07
C SER A 128 22.51 17.87 -1.25
N GLY A 129 22.95 18.72 -0.33
CA GLY A 129 24.30 19.25 -0.33
C GLY A 129 24.46 20.44 0.58
N GLY A 130 25.61 21.10 0.49
CA GLY A 130 25.87 22.34 1.23
C GLY A 130 27.28 22.44 1.78
N SER A 131 27.59 23.57 2.38
CA SER A 131 28.86 23.80 3.07
C SER A 131 28.77 23.36 4.55
N LYS A 132 29.84 23.59 5.31
CA LYS A 132 29.82 23.38 6.76
C LYS A 132 28.77 24.26 7.47
N ASN A 133 28.48 25.43 6.91
CA ASN A 133 27.61 26.44 7.49
C ASN A 133 26.18 26.34 6.99
N THR A 134 25.94 25.92 5.74
CA THR A 134 24.59 25.79 5.18
C THR A 134 24.43 24.42 4.57
N GLN A 135 23.43 23.65 5.02
CA GLN A 135 23.10 22.32 4.54
C GLN A 135 21.65 22.31 4.08
N PHE A 136 21.37 21.71 2.93
CA PHE A 136 20.02 21.63 2.39
C PHE A 136 19.68 20.23 1.87
N LEU A 137 18.39 19.92 1.88
CA LEU A 137 17.79 18.73 1.31
C LEU A 137 16.45 19.10 0.69
N VAL A 138 16.23 18.67 -0.55
CA VAL A 138 14.95 18.76 -1.24
C VAL A 138 14.65 17.37 -1.77
N SER A 139 13.51 16.81 -1.39
CA SER A 139 13.07 15.52 -1.90
C SER A 139 11.65 15.58 -2.42
N GLY A 140 11.39 14.80 -3.47
CA GLY A 140 10.10 14.65 -4.10
C GLY A 140 9.83 13.17 -4.37
N SER A 141 8.57 12.78 -4.24
CA SER A 141 8.11 11.42 -4.49
C SER A 141 6.74 11.44 -5.14
N TYR A 142 6.54 10.52 -6.06
CA TYR A 142 5.29 10.28 -6.74
C TYR A 142 5.10 8.78 -6.93
N ASN A 143 4.05 8.23 -6.34
CA ASN A 143 3.69 6.82 -6.43
C ASN A 143 2.29 6.70 -7.04
N THR A 144 2.12 5.75 -7.95
CA THR A 144 0.82 5.35 -8.49
C THR A 144 0.68 3.84 -8.45
N GLN A 145 -0.49 3.37 -8.06
CA GLN A 145 -0.79 1.95 -7.97
C GLN A 145 -2.23 1.70 -8.43
N SER A 146 -2.38 0.96 -9.52
CA SER A 146 -3.68 0.41 -9.92
C SER A 146 -3.97 -0.90 -9.16
N THR A 147 -5.13 -1.48 -9.42
CA THR A 147 -5.57 -2.69 -8.74
C THR A 147 -5.77 -3.85 -9.73
N VAL A 148 -5.85 -5.06 -9.18
CA VAL A 148 -6.22 -6.28 -9.92
C VAL A 148 -7.73 -6.37 -10.15
N PHE A 149 -8.52 -5.59 -9.41
CA PHE A 149 -9.97 -5.52 -9.60
C PHE A 149 -10.35 -4.81 -10.91
N PRO A 150 -11.38 -5.28 -11.61
CA PRO A 150 -11.91 -4.58 -12.77
C PRO A 150 -12.46 -3.21 -12.34
N GLY A 151 -12.04 -2.16 -13.04
CA GLY A 151 -12.49 -0.79 -12.79
C GLY A 151 -11.36 0.24 -12.82
N LYS A 152 -11.70 1.50 -12.55
CA LYS A 152 -10.75 2.63 -12.54
C LYS A 152 -10.34 2.99 -11.11
N PHE A 153 -9.85 2.02 -10.34
CA PHE A 153 -9.33 2.25 -9.00
C PHE A 153 -7.82 2.47 -9.09
N LEU A 154 -7.42 3.72 -8.96
CA LEU A 154 -6.03 4.15 -9.03
C LEU A 154 -5.67 4.94 -7.79
N TYR A 155 -4.78 4.38 -6.98
CA TYR A 155 -4.17 5.09 -5.87
C TYR A 155 -3.04 5.97 -6.40
N ARG A 156 -2.99 7.22 -5.95
CA ARG A 156 -1.92 8.17 -6.28
C ARG A 156 -1.48 8.87 -5.01
N LYS A 157 -0.17 8.96 -4.80
CA LYS A 157 0.42 9.67 -3.68
C LYS A 157 1.58 10.51 -4.18
N ALA A 158 1.57 11.78 -3.82
CA ALA A 158 2.68 12.69 -4.04
C ALA A 158 3.16 13.22 -2.68
N GLY A 159 4.46 13.43 -2.53
CA GLY A 159 5.03 14.01 -1.33
C GLY A 159 6.28 14.80 -1.67
N ALA A 160 6.47 15.93 -1.00
CA ALA A 160 7.67 16.74 -1.08
C ALA A 160 8.16 17.04 0.33
N GLN A 161 9.48 17.14 0.46
CA GLN A 161 10.12 17.54 1.71
C GLN A 161 11.20 18.55 1.42
N PHE A 162 11.30 19.56 2.28
CA PHE A 162 12.34 20.55 2.26
C PHE A 162 13.00 20.60 3.63
N ASN A 163 14.32 20.63 3.67
CA ASN A 163 15.06 20.88 4.90
C ASN A 163 16.22 21.82 4.61
N LEU A 164 16.39 22.82 5.46
CA LEU A 164 17.50 23.76 5.43
C LEU A 164 18.02 23.94 6.84
N ASN A 165 19.33 23.78 7.01
CA ASN A 165 20.03 24.07 8.24
C ASN A 165 21.12 25.09 7.95
N HIS A 166 21.14 26.20 8.68
CA HIS A 166 22.14 27.24 8.55
C HIS A 166 22.69 27.65 9.92
N ARG A 167 24.01 27.64 10.04
CA ARG A 167 24.75 28.11 11.21
C ARG A 167 25.76 29.16 10.78
N SER A 168 25.71 30.33 11.41
CA SER A 168 26.67 31.41 11.17
C SER A 168 28.09 30.97 11.54
N GLU A 169 29.11 31.57 10.93
CA GLU A 169 30.52 31.25 11.21
C GLU A 169 30.92 31.50 12.67
N ASP A 170 30.33 32.52 13.30
CA ASP A 170 30.52 32.82 14.73
C ASP A 170 29.70 31.91 15.66
N GLY A 171 28.85 31.05 15.10
CA GLY A 171 28.00 30.11 15.83
C GLY A 171 26.88 30.74 16.65
N LYS A 172 26.65 32.06 16.55
CA LYS A 172 25.63 32.78 17.34
C LYS A 172 24.24 32.69 16.74
N PHE A 173 24.13 32.43 15.43
CA PHE A 173 22.86 32.26 14.74
C PHE A 173 22.72 30.82 14.21
N ASN A 174 21.56 30.23 14.48
CA ASN A 174 21.18 28.91 13.99
C ASN A 174 19.74 28.94 13.47
N LEU A 175 19.56 28.49 12.23
CA LEU A 175 18.26 28.39 11.57
C LEU A 175 18.07 26.95 11.10
N VAL A 176 16.98 26.33 11.56
CA VAL A 176 16.56 25.00 11.11
C VAL A 176 15.14 25.13 10.56
N LEU A 177 14.99 24.82 9.28
CA LEU A 177 13.71 24.78 8.57
C LEU A 177 13.48 23.33 8.10
N THR A 178 12.28 22.80 8.36
CA THR A 178 11.81 21.45 8.04
C THR A 178 10.39 21.51 7.54
#